data_AF-A0A848UE83-F1
#
_entry.id   AF-A0A848UE83-F1
#
_cell.length_a   1.000
_cell.length_b   1.000
_cell.length_c   1.000
_cell.angle_alpha   90.00
_cell.angle_beta   90.00
_cell.angle_gamma   90.00
#
_symmetry.space_group_name_H-M   'P 1'
#
loop_
_entity.id
_entity.type
_entity.pdbx_description
1 polymer ?
#
loop_
_entity_poly.entity_id
_entity_poly.type
_entity_poly.pdbx_seq_one_letter_code
_entity_poly.pdbx_strand_id
1 'polypeptide(L)'
;MTDVFEGPAPDAPEAATSTTRRIAPLVVGVVAVVLAALVWILAGADEPGGASSDSPLLGRPAPASVGMFADGTTFELSRRKGSWVVLNFFTHNCVPCIR
;
A
#
# COMPACT_ATOMS: atom_id res chain seq x y z
N MET A 1 -7.24 -72.76 5.60
CA MET A 1 -6.83 -71.47 6.17
C MET A 1 -5.73 -70.90 5.31
N THR A 2 -6.15 -70.43 4.14
CA THR A 2 -5.52 -69.34 3.38
C THR A 2 -5.84 -68.04 4.15
N ASP A 3 -5.15 -66.92 4.11
CA ASP A 3 -4.28 -66.31 3.12
C ASP A 3 -3.24 -65.48 3.89
N VAL A 4 -1.94 -65.70 3.65
CA VAL A 4 -0.91 -64.72 4.04
C VAL A 4 -0.87 -63.70 2.92
N PHE A 5 -1.60 -62.60 3.11
CA PHE A 5 -1.51 -61.40 2.30
C PHE A 5 -0.16 -60.72 2.61
N GLU A 6 0.92 -61.22 2.02
CA GLU A 6 2.17 -60.47 1.89
C GLU A 6 1.95 -59.49 0.73
N GLY A 7 1.34 -58.35 1.04
CA GLY A 7 1.24 -57.25 0.08
C GLY A 7 2.64 -56.78 -0.29
N PRO A 8 2.93 -56.46 -1.57
CA PRO A 8 4.18 -55.81 -1.90
C PRO A 8 4.30 -54.55 -1.03
N ALA A 9 5.46 -54.38 -0.39
CA ALA A 9 5.80 -53.13 0.27
C ALA A 9 5.47 -51.98 -0.70
N PRO A 10 4.85 -50.87 -0.25
CA PRO A 10 4.60 -49.75 -1.12
C PRO A 10 5.94 -49.37 -1.73
N ASP A 11 6.01 -49.43 -3.05
CA ASP A 11 7.17 -49.06 -3.83
C ASP A 11 7.64 -47.71 -3.26
N ALA A 12 8.77 -47.75 -2.53
CA ALA A 12 9.45 -46.55 -2.08
C ALA A 12 9.51 -45.66 -3.32
N PRO A 13 9.03 -44.41 -3.27
CA PRO A 13 8.72 -43.62 -4.45
C PRO A 13 9.88 -43.77 -5.42
N GLU A 14 9.65 -44.60 -6.44
CA GLU A 14 10.68 -44.96 -7.40
C GLU A 14 11.14 -43.62 -7.91
N ALA A 15 12.42 -43.34 -7.66
CA ALA A 15 13.01 -42.04 -7.89
C ALA A 15 12.81 -41.73 -9.37
N ALA A 16 11.71 -41.03 -9.68
CA ALA A 16 11.45 -40.45 -10.97
C ALA A 16 12.56 -39.41 -11.10
N THR A 17 13.64 -39.88 -11.69
CA THR A 17 14.83 -39.12 -12.03
C THR A 17 14.36 -38.15 -13.10
N SER A 18 13.79 -37.04 -12.66
CA SER A 18 13.57 -35.91 -13.54
C SER A 18 14.93 -35.27 -13.72
N THR A 19 15.55 -35.57 -14.85
CA THR A 19 16.67 -34.83 -15.43
C THR A 19 16.22 -33.42 -15.83
N THR A 20 15.59 -32.69 -14.91
CA THR A 20 15.21 -31.29 -15.03
C THR A 20 15.74 -30.53 -13.81
N ARG A 21 16.97 -30.86 -13.37
CA ARG A 21 17.48 -30.38 -12.07
C ARG A 21 18.79 -29.60 -12.19
N ARG A 22 18.80 -28.59 -13.05
CA ARG A 22 19.79 -27.48 -13.00
C ARG A 22 19.21 -26.09 -13.28
N ILE A 23 17.95 -26.00 -13.69
CA ILE A 23 17.29 -24.72 -14.00
C ILE A 23 16.61 -24.13 -12.76
N ALA A 24 16.14 -24.99 -11.85
CA ALA A 24 15.53 -24.58 -10.58
C ALA A 24 16.38 -23.57 -9.76
N PRO A 25 17.69 -23.78 -9.51
CA PRO A 25 18.48 -22.79 -8.78
C PRO A 25 18.64 -21.47 -9.54
N LEU A 26 18.67 -21.50 -10.88
CA LEU A 26 18.78 -20.31 -11.71
C LEU A 26 17.50 -19.48 -11.64
N VAL A 27 16.34 -20.13 -11.75
CA VAL A 27 15.03 -19.48 -11.63
C VAL A 27 14.83 -18.87 -10.24
N VAL A 28 15.19 -19.60 -9.18
CA VAL A 28 15.13 -19.08 -7.81
C VAL A 28 16.03 -17.85 -7.64
N GLY A 29 17.25 -17.89 -8.21
CA GLY A 29 18.15 -16.73 -8.20
C GLY A 29 17.56 -15.50 -8.90
N VAL A 30 16.95 -15.68 -10.08
CA VAL A 30 16.30 -14.58 -10.80
C VAL A 30 15.14 -13.99 -10.01
N VAL A 31 14.27 -14.84 -9.45
CA VAL A 31 13.13 -14.39 -8.65
C VAL A 31 13.60 -13.64 -7.41
N ALA A 32 14.63 -14.14 -6.71
CA ALA A 32 15.19 -13.47 -5.55
C ALA A 32 15.76 -12.08 -5.90
N VAL A 33 16.45 -11.94 -7.03
CA VAL A 33 16.95 -10.65 -7.52
C VAL A 33 15.81 -9.69 -7.83
N VAL A 34 14.76 -10.16 -8.51
CA VAL A 34 13.58 -9.32 -8.83
C VAL A 34 12.89 -8.84 -7.55
N LEU A 35 12.69 -9.73 -6.57
CA LEU A 35 12.10 -9.36 -5.28
C LEU A 35 12.98 -8.38 -4.50
N ALA A 36 14.29 -8.60 -4.47
CA ALA A 36 15.22 -7.68 -3.82
C ALA A 36 15.23 -6.30 -4.49
N ALA A 37 15.20 -6.25 -5.82
CA ALA A 37 15.10 -5.00 -6.57
C ALA A 37 13.77 -4.28 -6.28
N LEU A 38 12.65 -5.01 -6.23
CA LEU A 38 11.34 -4.44 -5.90
C LEU A 38 11.33 -3.86 -4.47
N VAL A 39 11.84 -4.62 -3.49
CA VAL A 39 11.96 -4.16 -2.11
C VAL A 39 12.84 -2.92 -2.02
N TRP A 40 13.94 -2.88 -2.77
CA TRP A 40 14.82 -1.71 -2.80
C TRP A 40 14.13 -0.47 -3.37
N ILE A 41 13.39 -0.62 -4.48
CA ILE A 41 12.58 0.47 -5.07
C ILE A 41 11.53 0.97 -4.06
N LEU A 42 10.82 0.06 -3.41
CA LEU A 42 9.76 0.41 -2.46
C LEU A 42 10.33 1.06 -1.18
N ALA A 43 11.48 0.61 -0.69
CA ALA A 43 12.14 1.20 0.46
C ALA A 43 12.73 2.59 0.18
N GLY A 44 13.09 2.86 -1.08
CA GLY A 44 13.53 4.17 -1.54
C GLY A 44 12.42 5.09 -2.01
N ALA A 45 11.16 4.63 -2.02
CA ALA A 45 10.03 5.49 -2.34
C ALA A 45 9.83 6.48 -1.19
N ASP A 46 9.92 7.77 -1.49
CA ASP A 46 9.61 8.81 -0.52
C ASP A 46 8.18 8.63 0.00
N GLU A 47 8.00 8.62 1.32
CA GLU A 47 6.67 8.83 1.89
C GLU A 47 6.20 10.21 1.43
N PRO A 48 4.98 10.35 0.86
CA PRO A 48 4.33 11.65 0.77
C PRO A 48 3.90 12.10 2.19
N GLY A 49 4.83 12.08 3.14
CA GLY A 49 4.66 12.37 4.54
C GLY A 49 5.15 13.78 4.82
N GLY A 50 4.27 14.75 4.59
CA GLY A 50 4.50 16.15 4.95
C GLY A 50 5.21 16.95 3.86
N ALA A 51 4.75 16.85 2.61
CA ALA A 51 4.96 17.96 1.69
C ALA A 51 4.24 19.17 2.29
N SER A 52 4.96 19.97 3.08
CA SER A 52 4.80 21.41 3.02
C SER A 52 5.02 21.78 1.56
N SER A 53 3.98 21.59 0.75
CA SER A 53 3.90 22.17 -0.57
C SER A 53 4.13 23.64 -0.34
N ASP A 54 5.19 24.20 -0.91
CA ASP A 54 5.49 25.63 -0.82
C ASP A 54 4.22 26.39 -1.19
N SER A 55 3.51 26.84 -0.17
CA SER A 55 2.20 27.42 -0.34
C SER A 55 2.41 28.92 -0.45
N PRO A 56 2.10 29.53 -1.60
CA PRO A 56 2.29 30.97 -1.80
C PRO A 56 1.42 31.83 -0.86
N LEU A 57 0.54 31.20 -0.07
CA LEU A 57 -0.36 31.83 0.88
C LEU A 57 0.23 31.93 2.29
N LEU A 58 1.36 31.28 2.58
CA LEU A 58 2.01 31.40 3.89
C LEU A 58 2.47 32.85 4.11
N GLY A 59 2.18 33.37 5.31
CA GLY A 59 2.49 34.76 5.67
C GLY A 59 1.61 35.82 4.99
N ARG A 60 0.63 35.42 4.17
CA ARG A 60 -0.35 36.32 3.57
C ARG A 60 -1.70 36.21 4.29
N PRO A 61 -2.56 37.25 4.22
CA PRO A 61 -3.93 37.13 4.68
C PRO A 61 -4.63 35.95 4.01
N ALA A 62 -5.36 35.16 4.80
CA ALA A 62 -6.16 34.06 4.26
C ALA A 62 -7.15 34.59 3.21
N PRO A 63 -7.30 33.93 2.05
CA PRO A 63 -8.28 34.31 1.04
C PRO A 63 -9.70 34.34 1.59
N ALA A 64 -10.54 35.23 1.04
CA ALA A 64 -11.97 35.20 1.30
C ALA A 64 -12.52 33.83 0.87
N SER A 65 -13.05 33.09 1.85
CA SER A 65 -13.64 31.77 1.64
C SER A 65 -15.06 31.76 2.19
N VAL A 66 -15.96 31.37 1.30
CA VAL A 66 -17.40 31.31 1.53
C VAL A 66 -17.87 29.90 1.21
N GLY A 67 -18.86 29.41 1.93
CA GLY A 67 -19.38 28.06 1.73
C GLY A 67 -20.77 27.90 2.31
N MET A 68 -21.32 26.70 2.15
CA MET A 68 -22.58 26.30 2.76
C MET A 68 -22.33 25.06 3.61
N PHE A 69 -22.82 25.08 4.84
CA PHE A 69 -22.83 23.92 5.70
C PHE A 69 -23.87 22.91 5.23
N ALA A 70 -23.76 21.67 5.70
CA ALA A 70 -24.70 20.60 5.34
C ALA A 70 -26.14 20.90 5.78
N ASP A 71 -26.34 21.75 6.78
CA ASP A 71 -27.64 22.22 7.27
C ASP A 71 -28.20 23.41 6.48
N GLY A 72 -27.50 23.87 5.43
CA GLY A 72 -27.91 25.00 4.60
C GLY A 72 -27.48 26.37 5.12
N THR A 73 -26.84 26.45 6.30
CA THR A 73 -26.34 27.72 6.82
C THR A 73 -25.08 28.18 6.08
N THR A 74 -24.85 29.50 6.00
CA THR A 74 -23.68 30.05 5.29
C THR A 74 -22.44 30.02 6.18
N PHE A 75 -21.32 29.56 5.61
CA PHE A 75 -19.99 29.69 6.20
C PHE A 75 -19.22 30.85 5.56
N GLU A 76 -18.58 31.67 6.39
CA GLU A 76 -17.76 32.82 5.99
C GLU A 76 -16.53 32.90 6.89
N LEU A 77 -15.34 32.68 6.33
CA LEU A 77 -14.10 32.70 7.12
C LEU A 77 -13.84 34.07 7.75
N SER A 78 -14.26 35.14 7.06
CA SER A 78 -14.10 36.53 7.51
C SER A 78 -14.79 36.81 8.87
N ARG A 79 -15.83 36.02 9.22
CA ARG A 79 -16.56 36.14 10.50
C ARG A 79 -15.87 35.41 11.67
N ARG A 80 -14.82 34.61 11.40
CA ARG A 80 -14.05 33.84 12.40
C ARG A 80 -12.71 34.48 12.77
N LYS A 81 -12.51 35.75 12.42
CA LYS A 81 -11.31 36.50 12.80
C LYS A 81 -11.14 36.51 14.32
N GLY A 82 -9.90 36.28 14.78
CA GLY A 82 -9.56 36.18 16.20
C GLY A 82 -9.57 34.76 16.76
N SER A 83 -10.06 33.77 16.00
CA SER A 83 -9.93 32.35 16.34
C SER A 83 -8.95 31.66 15.39
N TRP A 84 -8.22 30.67 15.91
CA TRP A 84 -7.47 29.75 15.06
C TRP A 84 -8.46 28.80 14.38
N VAL A 85 -8.45 28.80 13.05
CA VAL A 85 -9.35 27.99 12.22
C VAL A 85 -8.50 27.08 11.33
N VAL A 86 -8.80 25.79 11.34
CA VAL A 86 -8.21 24.81 10.43
C VAL A 86 -9.22 24.48 9.35
N LEU A 87 -8.83 24.65 8.09
CA LEU A 87 -9.61 24.22 6.94
C LEU A 87 -9.03 22.91 6.42
N ASN A 88 -9.85 21.86 6.43
CA ASN A 88 -9.50 20.56 5.86
C ASN A 88 -10.23 20.41 4.51
N PHE A 89 -9.47 20.38 3.42
CA PHE A 89 -9.99 20.20 2.07
C PHE A 89 -9.92 18.73 1.69
N PHE A 90 -11.08 18.07 1.55
CA PHE A 90 -11.17 16.67 1.19
C PHE A 90 -12.34 16.42 0.23
N THR A 91 -12.30 15.27 -0.43
CA THR A 91 -13.41 14.74 -1.23
C THR A 91 -13.97 13.48 -0.56
N HIS A 92 -15.23 13.13 -0.87
CA HIS A 92 -15.93 11.98 -0.28
C HIS A 92 -15.23 10.63 -0.53
N ASN A 93 -14.36 10.55 -1.54
CA ASN A 93 -13.62 9.35 -1.93
C ASN A 93 -12.14 9.38 -1.49
N CYS A 94 -11.73 10.34 -0.66
CA CYS A 94 -10.37 10.39 -0.15
C CYS A 94 -10.13 9.34 0.95
N VAL A 95 -9.61 8.16 0.56
CA VAL A 95 -9.29 7.06 1.49
C VAL A 95 -8.36 7.47 2.64
N PRO A 96 -7.23 8.19 2.42
CA PRO A 96 -6.37 8.59 3.54
C PRO A 96 -7.00 9.67 4.44
N CYS A 97 -8.02 10.41 3.98
CA CYS A 97 -8.65 11.47 4.77
C CYS A 97 -9.65 10.95 5.83
N ILE A 98 -10.09 9.70 5.71
CA ILE A 98 -11.12 9.09 6.58
C ILE A 98 -10.47 8.33 7.76
N ARG A 99 -9.18 7.99 7.64
CA ARG A 99 -8.47 7.10 8.57
C ARG A 99 -7.82 7.88 9.71
#